data_AF-A0A958S684-F1
#
_entry.id   AF-A0A958S684-F1
#
_cell.length_a   1.000
_cell.length_b   1.000
_cell.length_c   1.000
_cell.angle_alpha   90.00
_cell.angle_beta   90.00
_cell.angle_gamma   90.00
#
_symmetry.space_group_name_H-M   'P 1'
#
loop_
_entity.id
_entity.type
_entity.pdbx_description
1 polymer ?
#
loop_
_entity_poly.entity_id
_entity_poly.type
_entity_poly.pdbx_seq_one_letter_code
_entity_poly.pdbx_strand_id
1 'polypeptide(L)'
;MGIKLRQLLFLLCFFAALSAKAQTHHYSYYGKDFYEAWQNHKSEETLKQLLHNVLQNWHLPSNSGFDSILENCSQPECYHHTWQSYADARKTLFGEIHLVQSKSDGYGVQDVYCNRVRFESEFKTNPPRPGKIPNPQVVNAEHTWPQSKFSSKYSKDLQKSDLHSLYSVYSRANSSRSNDPFGEVATITSQVCPESKKGLSPNGSVVFEPPNNHKGNVARALFYFSIRYEISIDENQEHFLRSWHQLDPVDTEEIQRNETVFLEQKNRNPFIDHPELVDSIQDF
;
A
#
# COMPACT_ATOMS: atom_id res chain seq x y z
N MET A 1 50.46 53.80 -3.15
CA MET A 1 49.82 52.96 -2.12
C MET A 1 48.33 52.86 -2.51
N GLY A 2 47.89 52.01 -3.43
CA GLY A 2 47.97 50.55 -3.43
C GLY A 2 46.63 49.93 -2.97
N ILE A 3 45.49 50.34 -3.55
CA ILE A 3 44.17 49.76 -3.22
C ILE A 3 43.89 48.62 -4.20
N LYS A 4 43.93 47.39 -3.69
CA LYS A 4 43.69 46.15 -4.43
C LYS A 4 42.21 46.02 -4.83
N LEU A 5 41.97 45.92 -6.12
CA LEU A 5 40.70 45.50 -6.72
C LEU A 5 40.52 43.99 -6.45
N ARG A 6 39.63 43.61 -5.52
CA ARG A 6 39.23 42.21 -5.32
C ARG A 6 38.22 41.84 -6.41
N GLN A 7 38.66 41.03 -7.37
CA GLN A 7 37.78 40.34 -8.32
C GLN A 7 36.88 39.37 -7.54
N LEU A 8 35.57 39.57 -7.61
CA LEU A 8 34.58 38.60 -7.16
C LEU A 8 34.28 37.67 -8.35
N LEU A 9 34.89 36.49 -8.36
CA LEU A 9 34.49 35.41 -9.27
C LEU A 9 33.14 34.88 -8.79
N PHE A 10 32.05 35.24 -9.47
CA PHE A 10 30.78 34.53 -9.35
C PHE A 10 30.91 33.21 -10.11
N LEU A 11 31.15 32.11 -9.39
CA LEU A 11 30.96 30.77 -9.93
C LEU A 11 29.45 30.52 -10.04
N LEU A 12 28.90 30.75 -11.23
CA LEU A 12 27.59 30.24 -11.62
C LEU A 12 27.70 28.71 -11.75
N CYS A 13 27.47 28.00 -10.66
CA CYS A 13 27.20 26.56 -10.70
C CYS A 13 25.82 26.38 -11.35
N PHE A 14 25.79 26.24 -12.68
CA PHE A 14 24.68 25.64 -13.38
C PHE A 14 24.53 24.20 -12.88
N PHE A 15 23.60 23.99 -11.94
CA PHE A 15 23.04 22.66 -11.73
C PHE A 15 22.25 22.31 -13.00
N ALA A 16 22.91 21.65 -13.94
CA ALA A 16 22.21 20.86 -14.94
C ALA A 16 21.48 19.77 -14.16
N ALA A 17 20.19 20.00 -13.89
CA ALA A 17 19.28 18.93 -13.50
C ALA A 17 19.25 17.94 -14.67
N LEU A 18 20.10 16.93 -14.61
CA LEU A 18 19.92 15.71 -15.37
C LEU A 18 18.60 15.13 -14.87
N SER A 19 17.50 15.40 -15.58
CA SER A 19 16.32 14.56 -15.45
C SER A 19 16.73 13.19 -15.99
N ALA A 20 17.10 12.31 -15.07
CA ALA A 20 17.00 10.90 -15.34
C ALA A 20 15.50 10.67 -15.59
N LYS A 21 15.08 10.60 -16.86
CA LYS A 21 13.82 9.96 -17.18
C LYS A 21 13.96 8.55 -16.64
N ALA A 22 13.38 8.29 -15.48
CA ALA A 22 13.24 6.93 -14.98
C ALA A 22 12.59 6.14 -16.11
N GLN A 23 13.27 5.09 -16.57
CA GLN A 23 12.67 4.14 -17.48
C GLN A 23 11.50 3.52 -16.70
N THR A 24 10.27 3.94 -17.00
CA THR A 24 9.08 3.39 -16.36
C THR A 24 9.06 1.90 -16.63
N HIS A 25 9.17 1.10 -15.58
CA HIS A 25 9.11 -0.35 -15.71
C HIS A 25 7.67 -0.72 -16.10
N HIS A 26 7.48 -1.15 -17.34
CA HIS A 26 6.15 -1.57 -17.79
C HIS A 26 5.88 -3.00 -17.31
N TYR A 27 4.85 -3.16 -16.48
CA TYR A 27 4.27 -4.45 -16.15
C TYR A 27 3.23 -4.84 -17.20
N SER A 28 3.33 -6.05 -17.75
CA SER A 28 2.38 -6.56 -18.76
C SER A 28 0.94 -6.59 -18.25
N TYR A 29 0.78 -6.78 -16.93
CA TYR A 29 -0.47 -6.83 -16.18
C TYR A 29 -1.46 -5.71 -16.50
N TYR A 30 -1.01 -4.47 -16.70
CA TYR A 30 -1.95 -3.36 -16.91
C TYR A 30 -2.55 -3.32 -18.31
N GLY A 31 -2.01 -4.10 -19.24
CA GLY A 31 -2.48 -4.14 -20.62
C GLY A 31 -2.13 -2.88 -21.42
N LYS A 32 -2.22 -3.00 -22.74
CA LYS A 32 -1.83 -1.95 -23.67
C LYS A 32 -2.73 -0.71 -23.55
N ASP A 33 -4.04 -0.91 -23.44
CA ASP A 33 -5.04 0.18 -23.44
C ASP A 33 -4.84 1.14 -22.27
N PHE A 34 -4.47 0.62 -21.10
CA PHE A 34 -4.12 1.43 -19.94
C PHE A 34 -2.92 2.34 -20.22
N TYR A 35 -1.79 1.77 -20.69
CA TYR A 35 -0.59 2.56 -20.96
C TYR A 35 -0.82 3.59 -22.06
N GLU A 36 -1.57 3.24 -23.12
CA GLU A 36 -1.93 4.20 -24.16
C GLU A 36 -2.81 5.33 -23.61
N ALA A 37 -3.80 5.02 -22.78
CA ALA A 37 -4.62 6.06 -22.16
C ALA A 37 -3.80 6.97 -21.24
N TRP A 38 -2.89 6.39 -20.46
CA TRP A 38 -2.08 7.12 -19.52
C TRP A 38 -1.04 8.02 -20.19
N GLN A 39 -0.31 7.50 -21.20
CA GLN A 39 0.66 8.27 -21.98
C GLN A 39 0.00 9.40 -22.79
N ASN A 40 -1.25 9.21 -23.22
CA ASN A 40 -2.01 10.23 -23.95
C ASN A 40 -2.79 11.19 -23.02
N HIS A 41 -2.51 11.17 -21.71
CA HIS A 41 -3.16 12.05 -20.72
C HIS A 41 -4.69 12.05 -20.83
N LYS A 42 -5.28 10.86 -20.94
CA LYS A 42 -6.75 10.71 -20.86
C LYS A 42 -7.25 11.17 -19.49
N SER A 43 -8.56 11.42 -19.41
CA SER A 43 -9.20 11.92 -18.19
C SER A 43 -9.02 10.93 -17.04
N GLU A 44 -9.08 11.43 -15.80
CA GLU A 44 -8.96 10.59 -14.61
C GLU A 44 -10.05 9.53 -14.56
N GLU A 45 -11.27 9.80 -15.02
CA GLU A 45 -12.36 8.83 -15.07
C GLU A 45 -12.03 7.66 -16.00
N THR A 46 -11.37 7.97 -17.13
CA THR A 46 -10.89 6.96 -18.07
C THR A 46 -9.82 6.08 -17.41
N LEU A 47 -8.86 6.70 -16.70
CA LEU A 47 -7.80 5.96 -16.01
C LEU A 47 -8.35 5.10 -14.88
N LYS A 48 -9.25 5.64 -14.05
CA LYS A 48 -9.95 4.90 -12.99
C LYS A 48 -10.69 3.70 -13.56
N GLN A 49 -11.44 3.88 -14.64
CA GLN A 49 -12.19 2.80 -15.29
C GLN A 49 -11.26 1.72 -15.84
N LEU A 50 -10.15 2.10 -16.51
CA LEU A 50 -9.20 1.13 -17.04
C LEU A 50 -8.48 0.37 -15.93
N LEU A 51 -8.00 1.05 -14.88
CA LEU A 51 -7.41 0.38 -13.71
C LEU A 51 -8.41 -0.55 -13.03
N HIS A 52 -9.65 -0.10 -12.85
CA HIS A 52 -10.71 -0.93 -12.30
C HIS A 52 -10.92 -2.19 -13.14
N ASN A 53 -11.02 -2.06 -14.46
CA ASN A 53 -11.16 -3.19 -15.38
C ASN A 53 -9.98 -4.16 -15.28
N VAL A 54 -8.75 -3.66 -15.25
CA VAL A 54 -7.52 -4.47 -15.06
C VAL A 54 -7.61 -5.29 -13.76
N LEU A 55 -8.07 -4.70 -12.67
CA LEU A 55 -8.12 -5.33 -11.34
C LEU A 55 -9.25 -6.36 -11.18
N GLN A 56 -10.22 -6.41 -12.11
CA GLN A 56 -11.40 -7.27 -12.02
C GLN A 56 -11.47 -8.39 -13.04
N ASN A 57 -10.89 -8.18 -14.21
CA ASN A 57 -11.07 -9.05 -15.35
C ASN A 57 -9.97 -10.11 -15.46
N TRP A 58 -10.13 -11.01 -16.43
CA TRP A 58 -9.14 -12.01 -16.80
C TRP A 58 -8.00 -11.36 -17.59
N HIS A 59 -6.83 -11.97 -17.45
CA HIS A 59 -5.59 -11.59 -18.11
C HIS A 59 -5.13 -12.75 -18.96
N LEU A 60 -4.93 -12.49 -20.25
CA LEU A 60 -4.29 -13.42 -21.18
C LEU A 60 -2.89 -12.91 -21.51
N PRO A 61 -1.82 -13.58 -21.04
CA PRO A 61 -0.45 -13.23 -21.41
C PRO A 61 -0.27 -13.23 -22.93
N SER A 62 0.49 -12.27 -23.45
CA SER A 62 0.77 -12.14 -24.87
C SER A 62 2.25 -11.91 -25.15
N ASN A 63 2.71 -12.40 -26.30
CA ASN A 63 4.04 -12.13 -26.83
C ASN A 63 4.27 -10.65 -27.19
N SER A 64 3.21 -9.82 -27.24
CA SER A 64 3.30 -8.37 -27.46
C SER A 64 3.83 -7.60 -26.25
N GLY A 65 4.07 -8.26 -25.11
CA GLY A 65 4.59 -7.63 -23.89
C GLY A 65 3.52 -7.02 -22.97
N PHE A 66 2.23 -7.09 -23.36
CA PHE A 66 1.10 -6.65 -22.55
C PHE A 66 0.02 -7.73 -22.53
N ASP A 67 -0.59 -7.93 -21.37
CA ASP A 67 -1.68 -8.89 -21.23
C ASP A 67 -2.94 -8.32 -21.89
N SER A 68 -3.78 -9.21 -22.44
CA SER A 68 -5.11 -8.83 -22.91
C SER A 68 -6.08 -8.91 -21.74
N ILE A 69 -6.83 -7.83 -21.49
CA ILE A 69 -7.82 -7.74 -20.42
C ILE A 69 -9.18 -8.18 -20.97
N LEU A 70 -9.75 -9.26 -20.41
CA LEU A 70 -10.90 -9.97 -20.96
C LEU A 70 -11.97 -10.20 -19.89
N GLU A 71 -13.25 -10.01 -20.22
CA GLU A 71 -14.36 -10.30 -19.30
C GLU A 71 -14.45 -11.79 -18.92
N ASN A 72 -14.02 -12.67 -19.84
CA ASN A 72 -13.90 -14.10 -19.62
C ASN A 72 -12.70 -14.64 -20.39
N CYS A 73 -12.11 -15.73 -19.88
CA CYS A 73 -11.10 -16.46 -20.62
C CYS A 73 -11.14 -17.95 -20.28
N SER A 74 -11.01 -18.79 -21.31
CA SER A 74 -10.96 -20.25 -21.18
C SER A 74 -9.59 -20.84 -21.57
N GLN A 75 -8.61 -19.99 -21.88
CA GLN A 75 -7.26 -20.43 -22.26
C GLN A 75 -6.46 -20.86 -21.02
N PRO A 76 -5.64 -21.92 -21.08
CA PRO A 76 -4.89 -22.43 -19.92
C PRO A 76 -3.96 -21.42 -19.26
N GLU A 77 -3.40 -20.49 -20.03
CA GLU A 77 -2.49 -19.44 -19.59
C GLU A 77 -3.20 -18.25 -18.94
N CYS A 78 -4.53 -18.19 -19.03
CA CYS A 78 -5.28 -17.09 -18.46
C CYS A 78 -5.26 -17.12 -16.94
N TYR A 79 -5.17 -15.94 -16.36
CA TYR A 79 -5.23 -15.76 -14.92
C TYR A 79 -6.14 -14.58 -14.57
N HIS A 80 -6.64 -14.55 -13.35
CA HIS A 80 -7.46 -13.47 -12.83
C HIS A 80 -7.28 -13.44 -11.32
N HIS A 81 -7.75 -12.37 -10.65
CA HIS A 81 -7.71 -12.32 -9.19
C HIS A 81 -8.36 -13.55 -8.58
N THR A 82 -7.57 -14.36 -7.89
CA THR A 82 -8.03 -15.50 -7.10
C THR A 82 -8.30 -15.04 -5.67
N TRP A 83 -9.56 -14.94 -5.27
CA TRP A 83 -9.86 -14.72 -3.86
C TRP A 83 -9.50 -15.98 -3.07
N GLN A 84 -9.07 -15.77 -1.83
CA GLN A 84 -8.84 -16.84 -0.87
C GLN A 84 -9.67 -16.62 0.40
N SER A 85 -9.77 -17.65 1.25
CA SER A 85 -10.44 -17.50 2.53
C SER A 85 -9.70 -16.49 3.41
N TYR A 86 -10.41 -15.82 4.33
CA TYR A 86 -9.75 -14.94 5.29
C TYR A 86 -8.79 -15.68 6.24
N ALA A 87 -8.92 -17.00 6.39
CA ALA A 87 -7.93 -17.79 7.11
C ALA A 87 -6.64 -17.93 6.30
N ASP A 88 -6.74 -18.19 5.00
CA ASP A 88 -5.57 -18.38 4.12
C ASP A 88 -4.85 -17.07 3.87
N ALA A 89 -5.56 -15.97 3.62
CA ALA A 89 -4.96 -14.63 3.53
C ALA A 89 -4.15 -14.28 4.79
N ARG A 90 -4.62 -14.67 5.98
CA ARG A 90 -3.86 -14.46 7.21
C ARG A 90 -2.66 -15.39 7.35
N LYS A 91 -2.71 -16.61 6.82
CA LYS A 91 -1.53 -17.50 6.77
C LYS A 91 -0.46 -16.88 5.89
N THR A 92 -0.82 -16.35 4.73
CA THR A 92 0.11 -15.63 3.84
C THR A 92 0.63 -14.36 4.51
N LEU A 93 -0.24 -13.54 5.10
CA LEU A 93 0.17 -12.31 5.79
C LEU A 93 1.21 -12.57 6.89
N PHE A 94 0.89 -13.44 7.85
CA PHE A 94 1.74 -13.63 9.04
C PHE A 94 2.84 -14.65 8.84
N GLY A 95 2.60 -15.64 7.98
CA GLY A 95 3.47 -16.80 7.78
C GLY A 95 4.36 -16.68 6.55
N GLU A 96 4.30 -15.57 5.81
CA GLU A 96 5.15 -15.32 4.66
C GLU A 96 5.49 -13.83 4.56
N ILE A 97 4.52 -12.96 4.26
CA ILE A 97 4.77 -11.55 3.92
C ILE A 97 5.43 -10.79 5.07
N HIS A 98 4.89 -10.90 6.29
CA HIS A 98 5.44 -10.23 7.49
C HIS A 98 6.26 -11.17 8.37
N LEU A 99 6.53 -12.40 7.92
CA LEU A 99 7.29 -13.36 8.71
C LEU A 99 8.77 -13.00 8.65
N VAL A 100 9.39 -12.85 9.82
CA VAL A 100 10.81 -12.57 9.97
C VAL A 100 11.48 -13.79 10.60
N GLN A 101 12.64 -14.19 10.09
CA GLN A 101 13.46 -15.23 10.69
C GLN A 101 14.75 -14.65 11.27
N SER A 102 14.93 -14.78 12.59
CA SER A 102 16.14 -14.45 13.33
C SER A 102 16.90 -15.71 13.69
N LYS A 103 18.24 -15.65 13.65
CA LYS A 103 19.09 -16.78 14.09
C LYS A 103 19.01 -17.02 15.60
N SER A 104 18.83 -15.96 16.39
CA SER A 104 18.79 -16.01 17.85
C SER A 104 17.37 -16.18 18.39
N ASP A 105 16.39 -15.54 17.76
CA ASP A 105 15.04 -15.38 18.31
C ASP A 105 13.98 -16.23 17.60
N GLY A 106 14.41 -17.05 16.63
CA GLY A 106 13.52 -17.88 15.83
C GLY A 106 12.66 -17.04 14.89
N TYR A 107 11.39 -17.39 14.78
CA TYR A 107 10.43 -16.68 13.94
C TYR A 107 9.77 -15.52 14.69
N GLY A 108 9.63 -14.41 13.99
CA GLY A 108 8.86 -13.26 14.43
C GLY A 108 7.93 -12.78 13.35
N VAL A 109 7.07 -11.83 13.70
CA VAL A 109 6.20 -11.14 12.75
C VAL A 109 6.40 -9.64 12.88
N GLN A 110 6.55 -8.97 11.73
CA GLN A 110 6.62 -7.51 11.67
C GLN A 110 5.28 -6.88 12.09
N ASP A 111 5.35 -5.96 13.05
CA ASP A 111 4.23 -5.15 13.55
C ASP A 111 4.40 -3.70 13.10
N VAL A 112 3.59 -3.30 12.12
CA VAL A 112 3.80 -2.05 11.39
C VAL A 112 3.42 -0.80 12.19
N TYR A 113 2.57 -0.89 13.23
CA TYR A 113 2.20 0.29 14.03
C TYR A 113 3.11 0.55 15.22
N CYS A 114 3.80 -0.49 15.73
CA CYS A 114 4.85 -0.32 16.74
C CYS A 114 6.26 -0.32 16.17
N ASN A 115 6.41 -0.42 14.84
CA ASN A 115 7.68 -0.41 14.13
C ASN A 115 8.72 -1.40 14.71
N ARG A 116 8.28 -2.63 14.98
CA ARG A 116 9.14 -3.68 15.54
C ARG A 116 8.71 -5.06 15.12
N VAL A 117 9.63 -6.01 15.23
CA VAL A 117 9.33 -7.44 15.13
C VAL A 117 8.85 -7.95 16.50
N ARG A 118 7.84 -8.81 16.48
CA ARG A 118 7.40 -9.58 17.65
C ARG A 118 7.80 -11.04 17.50
N PHE A 119 8.75 -11.48 18.31
CA PHE A 119 9.31 -12.82 18.26
C PHE A 119 8.56 -13.80 19.15
N GLU A 120 8.82 -15.10 18.95
CA GLU A 120 8.15 -16.23 19.62
C GLU A 120 8.01 -16.08 21.13
N SER A 121 9.00 -15.47 21.80
CA SER A 121 9.01 -15.25 23.25
C SER A 121 7.85 -14.38 23.74
N GLU A 122 7.25 -13.56 22.88
CA GLU A 122 6.08 -12.74 23.18
C GLU A 122 4.75 -13.54 23.06
N PHE A 123 4.78 -14.76 22.53
CA PHE A 123 3.61 -15.58 22.22
C PHE A 123 3.50 -16.79 23.16
N LYS A 124 2.55 -16.74 24.11
CA LYS A 124 2.31 -17.85 25.06
C LYS A 124 1.86 -19.15 24.38
N THR A 125 1.13 -19.02 23.26
CA THR A 125 0.63 -20.11 22.43
C THR A 125 0.71 -19.66 20.99
N ASN A 126 0.73 -20.59 20.02
CA ASN A 126 0.73 -20.28 18.58
C ASN A 126 1.74 -19.18 18.19
N PRO A 127 3.06 -19.41 18.35
CA PRO A 127 4.07 -18.45 17.92
C PRO A 127 4.07 -18.30 16.39
N PRO A 128 4.61 -17.20 15.85
CA PRO A 128 4.84 -17.03 14.42
C PRO A 128 5.59 -18.20 13.79
N ARG A 129 5.12 -18.71 12.65
CA ARG A 129 5.74 -19.81 11.90
C ARG A 129 5.36 -19.68 10.41
N PRO A 130 6.16 -20.27 9.50
CA PRO A 130 5.78 -20.38 8.09
C PRO A 130 4.37 -20.97 7.91
N GLY A 131 3.53 -20.26 7.15
CA GLY A 131 2.15 -20.68 6.84
C GLY A 131 1.20 -20.85 8.04
N LYS A 132 1.49 -20.22 9.20
CA LYS A 132 0.65 -20.28 10.40
C LYS A 132 0.15 -18.90 10.83
N ILE A 133 -1.05 -18.89 11.40
CA ILE A 133 -1.63 -17.70 12.04
C ILE A 133 -1.16 -17.68 13.51
N PRO A 134 -0.42 -16.66 13.95
CA PRO A 134 0.05 -16.53 15.32
C PRO A 134 -1.10 -16.12 16.27
N ASN A 135 -0.83 -16.12 17.57
CA ASN A 135 -1.84 -15.80 18.59
C ASN A 135 -2.46 -14.39 18.37
N PRO A 136 -3.79 -14.32 18.16
CA PRO A 136 -4.47 -13.05 17.93
C PRO A 136 -4.57 -12.17 19.17
N GLN A 137 -4.15 -12.62 20.35
CA GLN A 137 -4.02 -11.74 21.51
C GLN A 137 -2.74 -10.90 21.46
N VAL A 138 -1.77 -11.27 20.60
CA VAL A 138 -0.51 -10.54 20.41
C VAL A 138 -0.55 -9.73 19.12
N VAL A 139 -0.78 -10.33 17.96
CA VAL A 139 -0.85 -9.61 16.66
C VAL A 139 -2.14 -9.94 15.91
N ASN A 140 -2.72 -8.95 15.24
CA ASN A 140 -3.95 -9.05 14.45
C ASN A 140 -3.69 -8.62 13.01
N ALA A 141 -4.57 -9.03 12.12
CA ALA A 141 -4.59 -8.51 10.76
C ALA A 141 -5.35 -7.19 10.82
N GLU A 142 -4.63 -6.11 10.63
CA GLU A 142 -5.17 -4.78 10.41
C GLU A 142 -5.78 -4.72 9.02
N HIS A 143 -7.02 -4.26 8.96
CA HIS A 143 -7.66 -3.88 7.71
C HIS A 143 -7.47 -2.39 7.51
N THR A 144 -6.53 -2.01 6.64
CA THR A 144 -6.21 -0.60 6.36
C THR A 144 -7.46 0.15 5.96
N TRP A 145 -8.27 -0.44 5.06
CA TRP A 145 -9.66 -0.04 4.89
C TRP A 145 -10.56 -0.77 5.92
N PRO A 146 -11.21 -0.10 6.88
CA PRO A 146 -11.94 -0.79 7.95
C PRO A 146 -13.08 -1.67 7.42
N GLN A 147 -13.21 -2.88 7.97
CA GLN A 147 -14.29 -3.83 7.60
C GLN A 147 -15.70 -3.25 7.73
N SER A 148 -15.92 -2.30 8.65
CA SER A 148 -17.21 -1.64 8.85
C SER A 148 -17.57 -0.64 7.73
N LYS A 149 -16.61 -0.30 6.87
CA LYS A 149 -16.73 0.69 5.79
C LYS A 149 -16.56 0.05 4.40
N PHE A 150 -16.70 -1.28 4.29
CA PHE A 150 -16.63 -1.96 3.00
C PHE A 150 -17.74 -1.54 2.05
N SER A 151 -17.41 -1.57 0.76
CA SER A 151 -18.35 -1.32 -0.32
C SER A 151 -19.44 -2.40 -0.32
N SER A 152 -20.70 -1.96 -0.47
CA SER A 152 -21.84 -2.87 -0.60
C SER A 152 -21.96 -3.49 -1.99
N LYS A 153 -21.23 -2.97 -2.98
CA LYS A 153 -21.19 -3.50 -4.36
C LYS A 153 -20.47 -4.85 -4.46
N TYR A 154 -19.60 -5.16 -3.51
CA TYR A 154 -18.73 -6.33 -3.52
C TYR A 154 -18.99 -7.23 -2.32
N SER A 155 -18.66 -8.52 -2.45
CA SER A 155 -18.80 -9.44 -1.31
C SER A 155 -17.85 -9.03 -0.18
N LYS A 156 -18.31 -9.22 1.06
CA LYS A 156 -17.49 -8.95 2.25
C LYS A 156 -16.24 -9.81 2.28
N ASP A 157 -16.35 -11.08 1.89
CA ASP A 157 -15.24 -12.02 1.97
C ASP A 157 -14.11 -11.66 1.01
N LEU A 158 -14.43 -11.20 -0.21
CA LEU A 158 -13.46 -10.70 -1.18
C LEU A 158 -12.66 -9.52 -0.62
N GLN A 159 -13.35 -8.50 -0.13
CA GLN A 159 -12.74 -7.30 0.46
C GLN A 159 -11.93 -7.61 1.73
N LYS A 160 -12.39 -8.58 2.51
CA LYS A 160 -11.79 -8.96 3.80
C LYS A 160 -10.48 -9.73 3.64
N SER A 161 -10.34 -10.52 2.58
CA SER A 161 -9.15 -11.35 2.32
C SER A 161 -8.15 -10.73 1.36
N ASP A 162 -8.45 -9.56 0.79
CA ASP A 162 -7.54 -8.85 -0.12
C ASP A 162 -6.24 -8.45 0.58
N LEU A 163 -5.15 -9.11 0.20
CA LEU A 163 -3.86 -8.96 0.84
C LEU A 163 -3.28 -7.55 0.68
N HIS A 164 -3.68 -6.76 -0.32
CA HIS A 164 -3.18 -5.38 -0.50
C HIS A 164 -3.67 -4.42 0.59
N SER A 165 -4.69 -4.80 1.37
CA SER A 165 -5.25 -3.99 2.46
C SER A 165 -4.95 -4.55 3.86
N LEU A 166 -4.27 -5.70 3.96
CA LEU A 166 -3.97 -6.36 5.23
C LEU A 166 -2.54 -6.09 5.71
N TYR A 167 -2.38 -5.74 6.98
CA TYR A 167 -1.05 -5.65 7.61
C TYR A 167 -1.04 -6.32 8.98
N SER A 168 0.10 -6.86 9.41
CA SER A 168 0.23 -7.36 10.77
C SER A 168 0.49 -6.22 11.75
N VAL A 169 -0.34 -6.14 12.80
CA VAL A 169 -0.31 -5.07 13.79
C VAL A 169 -0.51 -5.64 15.20
N TYR A 170 0.14 -5.05 16.20
CA TYR A 170 -0.13 -5.34 17.61
C TYR A 170 -1.62 -5.26 17.95
N SER A 171 -2.16 -6.29 18.57
CA SER A 171 -3.60 -6.43 18.86
C SER A 171 -4.20 -5.19 19.55
N ARG A 172 -3.47 -4.59 20.51
CA ARG A 172 -3.91 -3.38 21.21
C ARG A 172 -3.82 -2.12 20.36
N ALA A 173 -2.81 -2.02 19.49
CA ALA A 173 -2.67 -0.88 18.59
C ALA A 173 -3.78 -0.88 17.53
N ASN A 174 -4.06 -2.05 16.94
CA ASN A 174 -5.21 -2.26 16.05
C ASN A 174 -6.54 -1.90 16.77
N SER A 175 -6.73 -2.41 18.00
CA SER A 175 -7.91 -2.07 18.81
C SER A 175 -8.02 -0.57 19.10
N SER A 176 -6.90 0.12 19.36
CA SER A 176 -6.87 1.57 19.56
C SER A 176 -7.23 2.32 18.27
N ARG A 177 -6.73 1.88 17.10
CA ARG A 177 -7.03 2.45 15.79
C ARG A 177 -8.52 2.34 15.44
N SER A 178 -9.18 1.25 15.83
CA SER A 178 -10.62 1.06 15.59
C SER A 178 -10.98 1.18 14.10
N ASN A 179 -11.90 2.07 13.73
CA ASN A 179 -12.23 2.42 12.35
C ASN A 179 -12.00 3.92 12.05
N ASP A 180 -11.18 4.57 12.88
CA ASP A 180 -10.89 5.99 12.75
C ASP A 180 -10.19 6.27 11.42
N PRO A 181 -10.51 7.38 10.74
CA PRO A 181 -9.79 7.81 9.55
C PRO A 181 -8.31 8.04 9.87
N PHE A 182 -7.47 7.87 8.86
CA PHE A 182 -6.08 8.24 8.98
C PHE A 182 -5.91 9.75 8.81
N GLY A 183 -4.95 10.32 9.53
CA GLY A 183 -4.60 11.73 9.42
C GLY A 183 -3.53 12.12 10.43
N GLU A 184 -3.06 13.36 10.34
CA GLU A 184 -2.07 13.90 11.27
C GLU A 184 -2.73 14.22 12.62
N VAL A 185 -2.16 13.70 13.70
CA VAL A 185 -2.60 13.94 15.09
C VAL A 185 -1.90 15.18 15.63
N ALA A 186 -2.71 16.21 15.90
CA ALA A 186 -2.29 17.44 16.57
C ALA A 186 -2.35 17.32 18.10
N THR A 187 -3.36 16.62 18.63
CA THR A 187 -3.51 16.37 20.08
C THR A 187 -3.68 14.88 20.34
N ILE A 188 -2.71 14.26 21.01
CA ILE A 188 -2.71 12.83 21.31
C ILE A 188 -3.73 12.52 22.40
N THR A 189 -4.60 11.53 22.15
CA THR A 189 -5.55 11.00 23.14
C THR A 189 -5.21 9.57 23.56
N SER A 190 -4.51 8.81 22.72
CA SER A 190 -4.01 7.47 23.02
C SER A 190 -2.74 7.19 22.22
N GLN A 191 -1.76 6.54 22.86
CA GLN A 191 -0.49 6.16 22.24
C GLN A 191 -0.07 4.79 22.77
N VAL A 192 -0.52 3.74 22.07
CA VAL A 192 -0.24 2.34 22.44
C VAL A 192 1.18 1.93 22.04
N CYS A 193 1.66 2.47 20.92
CA CYS A 193 3.01 2.24 20.40
C CYS A 193 3.80 3.56 20.43
N PRO A 194 5.15 3.51 20.43
CA PRO A 194 5.96 4.72 20.44
C PRO A 194 5.74 5.63 19.23
N GLU A 195 5.55 5.06 18.03
CA GLU A 195 5.55 5.81 16.76
C GLU A 195 4.17 5.96 16.11
N SER A 196 3.13 5.31 16.64
CA SER A 196 1.74 5.55 16.20
C SER A 196 0.90 6.16 17.29
N LYS A 197 -0.01 7.05 16.90
CA LYS A 197 -0.82 7.85 17.82
C LYS A 197 -2.25 7.94 17.32
N LYS A 198 -3.18 7.92 18.27
CA LYS A 198 -4.58 8.28 18.08
C LYS A 198 -4.84 9.60 18.77
N GLY A 199 -5.62 10.46 18.14
CA GLY A 199 -5.86 11.78 18.67
C GLY A 199 -6.81 12.60 17.85
N LEU A 200 -6.79 13.90 18.11
CA LEU A 200 -7.51 14.90 17.32
C LEU A 200 -6.58 15.47 16.26
N SER A 201 -7.06 15.55 15.03
CA SER A 201 -6.44 16.31 13.94
C SER A 201 -6.52 17.82 14.18
N PRO A 202 -5.83 18.65 13.37
CA PRO A 202 -5.92 20.11 13.50
C PRO A 202 -7.33 20.68 13.40
N ASN A 203 -8.24 20.00 12.70
CA ASN A 203 -9.66 20.38 12.58
C ASN A 203 -10.56 19.76 13.67
N GLY A 204 -9.99 19.02 14.64
CA GLY A 204 -10.72 18.45 15.77
C GLY A 204 -11.39 17.09 15.53
N SER A 205 -11.20 16.48 14.35
CA SER A 205 -11.69 15.12 14.07
C SER A 205 -10.81 14.06 14.75
N VAL A 206 -11.41 12.94 15.17
CA VAL A 206 -10.63 11.81 15.69
C VAL A 206 -9.94 11.12 14.51
N VAL A 207 -8.62 10.98 14.60
CA VAL A 207 -7.77 10.34 13.58
C VAL A 207 -6.73 9.41 14.20
N PHE A 208 -6.19 8.51 13.37
CA PHE A 208 -5.03 7.69 13.68
C PHE A 208 -3.86 8.06 12.76
N GLU A 209 -2.67 8.23 13.33
CA GLU A 209 -1.43 8.46 12.60
C GLU A 209 -0.49 7.25 12.79
N PRO A 210 -0.14 6.53 11.71
CA PRO A 210 0.81 5.42 11.77
C PRO A 210 2.26 5.94 11.85
N PRO A 211 3.26 5.07 12.06
CA PRO A 211 4.67 5.45 12.00
C PRO A 211 5.03 6.06 10.64
N ASN A 212 6.04 6.94 10.62
CA ASN A 212 6.38 7.68 9.42
C ASN A 212 6.80 6.80 8.24
N ASN A 213 7.46 5.66 8.52
CA ASN A 213 7.87 4.65 7.53
C ASN A 213 6.74 3.69 7.12
N HIS A 214 5.49 3.98 7.51
CA HIS A 214 4.33 3.20 7.10
C HIS A 214 3.23 4.08 6.47
N LYS A 215 3.42 5.40 6.44
CA LYS A 215 2.43 6.38 5.99
C LYS A 215 2.14 6.21 4.49
N GLY A 216 3.17 5.95 3.69
CA GLY A 216 3.08 5.72 2.26
C GLY A 216 2.39 4.41 1.91
N ASN A 217 2.68 3.32 2.64
CA ASN A 217 2.00 2.04 2.46
C ASN A 217 0.48 2.18 2.71
N VAL A 218 0.10 2.92 3.76
CA VAL A 218 -1.31 3.21 4.07
C VAL A 218 -1.97 3.98 2.93
N ALA A 219 -1.31 5.02 2.41
CA ALA A 219 -1.82 5.81 1.29
C ALA A 219 -2.07 4.94 0.05
N ARG A 220 -1.07 4.18 -0.39
CA ARG A 220 -1.17 3.34 -1.59
C ARG A 220 -2.14 2.17 -1.41
N ALA A 221 -2.29 1.62 -0.20
CA ALA A 221 -3.31 0.62 0.09
C ALA A 221 -4.73 1.19 0.00
N LEU A 222 -4.96 2.42 0.48
CA LEU A 222 -6.27 3.07 0.40
C LEU A 222 -6.62 3.52 -1.02
N PHE A 223 -5.68 4.12 -1.77
CA PHE A 223 -5.89 4.46 -3.18
C PHE A 223 -6.24 3.22 -4.02
N TYR A 224 -5.51 2.12 -3.81
CA TYR A 224 -5.84 0.83 -4.41
C TYR A 224 -7.25 0.37 -4.07
N PHE A 225 -7.62 0.41 -2.78
CA PHE A 225 -8.91 -0.08 -2.32
C PHE A 225 -10.06 0.77 -2.91
N SER A 226 -9.87 2.08 -3.01
CA SER A 226 -10.75 3.03 -3.70
C SER A 226 -11.08 2.58 -5.11
N ILE A 227 -10.04 2.36 -5.92
CA ILE A 227 -10.19 1.97 -7.32
C ILE A 227 -10.76 0.55 -7.43
N ARG A 228 -10.27 -0.38 -6.62
CA ARG A 228 -10.68 -1.80 -6.69
C ARG A 228 -12.15 -1.99 -6.35
N TYR A 229 -12.64 -1.28 -5.33
CA TYR A 229 -13.97 -1.50 -4.74
C TYR A 229 -14.94 -0.33 -4.95
N GLU A 230 -14.55 0.65 -5.79
CA GLU A 230 -15.33 1.83 -6.19
C GLU A 230 -15.99 2.55 -5.01
N ILE A 231 -15.17 2.91 -4.04
CA ILE A 231 -15.59 3.61 -2.83
C ILE A 231 -14.71 4.83 -2.65
N SER A 232 -15.30 5.99 -2.40
CA SER A 232 -14.53 7.23 -2.29
C SER A 232 -13.84 7.36 -0.93
N ILE A 233 -12.73 8.07 -0.91
CA ILE A 233 -12.00 8.49 0.29
C ILE A 233 -12.53 9.87 0.72
N ASP A 234 -12.61 10.11 2.03
CA ASP A 234 -12.96 11.44 2.54
C ASP A 234 -11.86 12.45 2.15
N GLU A 235 -12.24 13.62 1.64
CA GLU A 235 -11.31 14.65 1.15
C GLU A 235 -10.26 15.06 2.20
N ASN A 236 -10.63 15.13 3.49
CA ASN A 236 -9.67 15.48 4.54
C ASN A 236 -8.66 14.36 4.76
N GLN A 237 -9.11 13.10 4.70
CA GLN A 237 -8.23 11.95 4.79
C GLN A 237 -7.31 11.90 3.56
N GLU A 238 -7.85 12.03 2.35
CA GLU A 238 -7.09 12.00 1.11
C GLU A 238 -5.99 13.07 1.07
N HIS A 239 -6.27 14.27 1.58
CA HIS A 239 -5.27 15.33 1.72
C HIS A 239 -3.99 14.85 2.43
N PHE A 240 -4.13 14.13 3.55
CA PHE A 240 -2.99 13.57 4.27
C PHE A 240 -2.37 12.39 3.52
N LEU A 241 -3.17 11.51 2.92
CA LEU A 241 -2.64 10.35 2.17
C LEU A 241 -1.75 10.77 1.00
N ARG A 242 -2.11 11.84 0.29
CA ARG A 242 -1.28 12.39 -0.81
C ARG A 242 0.06 12.92 -0.30
N SER A 243 0.05 13.64 0.82
CA SER A 243 1.28 14.09 1.48
C SER A 243 2.16 12.91 1.91
N TRP A 244 1.53 11.91 2.53
CA TRP A 244 2.19 10.69 3.01
C TRP A 244 2.80 9.87 1.88
N HIS A 245 2.11 9.74 0.75
CA HIS A 245 2.63 9.09 -0.44
C HIS A 245 3.96 9.71 -0.93
N GLN A 246 4.09 11.04 -0.83
CA GLN A 246 5.31 11.75 -1.25
C GLN A 246 6.42 11.69 -0.19
N LEU A 247 6.06 11.76 1.10
CA LEU A 247 7.01 11.74 2.21
C LEU A 247 7.59 10.34 2.50
N ASP A 248 6.83 9.30 2.15
CA ASP A 248 7.18 7.89 2.33
C ASP A 248 7.05 7.16 0.97
N PRO A 249 8.02 7.36 0.06
CA PRO A 249 7.98 6.80 -1.29
C PRO A 249 8.02 5.27 -1.27
N VAL A 250 7.61 4.63 -2.37
CA VAL A 250 7.69 3.17 -2.50
C VAL A 250 9.13 2.70 -2.30
N ASP A 251 9.31 1.71 -1.43
CA ASP A 251 10.60 1.09 -1.16
C ASP A 251 10.65 -0.36 -1.64
N THR A 252 11.81 -0.98 -1.46
CA THR A 252 12.06 -2.37 -1.87
C THR A 252 11.15 -3.36 -1.14
N GLU A 253 10.82 -3.12 0.13
CA GLU A 253 9.97 -4.02 0.92
C GLU A 253 8.54 -3.99 0.36
N GLU A 254 8.03 -2.80 0.01
CA GLU A 254 6.70 -2.65 -0.58
C GLU A 254 6.61 -3.22 -2.01
N ILE A 255 7.67 -3.10 -2.82
CA ILE A 255 7.76 -3.76 -4.13
C ILE A 255 7.73 -5.28 -3.97
N GLN A 256 8.57 -5.83 -3.10
CA GLN A 256 8.61 -7.28 -2.84
C GLN A 256 7.28 -7.79 -2.30
N ARG A 257 6.64 -6.99 -1.44
CA ARG A 257 5.30 -7.27 -0.95
C ARG A 257 4.28 -7.32 -2.08
N ASN A 258 4.28 -6.36 -3.01
CA ASN A 258 3.36 -6.34 -4.15
C ASN A 258 3.58 -7.55 -5.07
N GLU A 259 4.83 -7.96 -5.30
CA GLU A 259 5.15 -9.19 -6.04
C GLU A 259 4.62 -10.45 -5.34
N THR A 260 4.84 -10.56 -4.02
CA THR A 260 4.36 -11.71 -3.25
C THR A 260 2.83 -11.80 -3.29
N VAL A 261 2.15 -10.65 -3.13
CA VAL A 261 0.69 -10.59 -3.25
C VAL A 261 0.21 -10.96 -4.65
N PHE A 262 0.90 -10.51 -5.71
CA PHE A 262 0.57 -10.91 -7.07
C PHE A 262 0.71 -12.42 -7.28
N LEU A 263 1.75 -13.05 -6.74
CA LEU A 263 1.91 -14.50 -6.82
C LEU A 263 0.76 -15.25 -6.14
N GLU A 264 0.28 -14.73 -5.01
CA GLU A 264 -0.73 -15.36 -4.14
C GLU A 264 -2.18 -15.13 -4.60
N GLN A 265 -2.55 -13.90 -4.97
CA GLN A 265 -3.92 -13.54 -5.35
C GLN A 265 -4.06 -12.98 -6.77
N LYS A 266 -2.99 -12.96 -7.57
CA LYS A 266 -3.02 -12.64 -9.02
C LYS A 266 -3.50 -11.24 -9.39
N ASN A 267 -3.41 -10.28 -8.47
CA ASN A 267 -3.60 -8.87 -8.77
C ASN A 267 -2.52 -8.00 -8.13
N ARG A 268 -2.29 -6.83 -8.72
CA ARG A 268 -1.23 -5.89 -8.33
C ARG A 268 -1.82 -4.59 -7.79
N ASN A 269 -1.08 -3.90 -6.93
CA ASN A 269 -1.43 -2.54 -6.52
C ASN A 269 -0.82 -1.53 -7.54
N PRO A 270 -1.64 -0.82 -8.35
CA PRO A 270 -1.15 0.15 -9.33
C PRO A 270 -0.30 1.26 -8.73
N PHE A 271 -0.57 1.66 -7.50
CA PHE A 271 0.09 2.78 -6.84
C PHE A 271 1.43 2.38 -6.21
N ILE A 272 1.73 1.08 -6.16
CA ILE A 272 3.07 0.56 -5.82
C ILE A 272 3.92 0.44 -7.09
N ASP A 273 3.34 -0.13 -8.15
CA ASP A 273 4.04 -0.35 -9.40
C ASP A 273 4.31 0.94 -10.18
N HIS A 274 3.36 1.88 -10.12
CA HIS A 274 3.40 3.20 -10.76
C HIS A 274 2.94 4.29 -9.77
N PRO A 275 3.78 4.68 -8.79
CA PRO A 275 3.45 5.71 -7.79
C PRO A 275 2.94 7.02 -8.39
N GLU A 276 3.47 7.41 -9.54
CA GLU A 276 3.10 8.60 -10.30
C GLU A 276 1.63 8.64 -10.77
N LEU A 277 0.89 7.51 -10.69
CA LEU A 277 -0.55 7.49 -10.94
C LEU A 277 -1.34 8.31 -9.94
N VAL A 278 -0.81 8.50 -8.72
CA VAL A 278 -1.44 9.36 -7.72
C VAL A 278 -1.57 10.80 -8.22
N ASP A 279 -0.64 11.29 -9.04
CA ASP A 279 -0.70 12.63 -9.63
C ASP A 279 -1.64 12.70 -10.84
N SER A 280 -1.97 11.55 -11.45
CA SER A 280 -2.85 11.45 -12.63
C SER A 280 -4.33 11.30 -12.26
N ILE A 281 -4.64 11.00 -11.00
CA ILE A 281 -5.98 10.82 -10.46
C ILE A 281 -6.18 11.86 -9.37
N GLN A 282 -7.18 12.74 -9.49
CA GLN A 282 -7.34 13.92 -8.61
C GLN A 282 -8.24 13.66 -7.40
N ASP A 283 -9.08 12.65 -7.50
CA ASP A 283 -10.07 12.24 -6.48
C ASP A 283 -10.07 10.71 -6.40
N PHE A 284 -10.11 10.11 -5.22
CA PHE A 284 -10.09 8.65 -5.04
C PHE A 284 -11.38 8.09 -4.45
#